data_AF-A0A5B9Q6P2-F1
#
_entry.id   AF-A0A5B9Q6P2-F1
#
_cell.length_a   1.000
_cell.length_b   1.000
_cell.length_c   1.000
_cell.angle_alpha   90.00
_cell.angle_beta   90.00
_cell.angle_gamma   90.00
#
_symmetry.space_group_name_H-M   'P 1'
#
loop_
_entity.id
_entity.type
_entity.pdbx_description
1 polymer ?
#
loop_
_entity_poly.entity_id
_entity_poly.type
_entity_poly.pdbx_seq_one_letter_code
_entity_poly.pdbx_strand_id
1 'polypeptide(L)'
;MNKYPIHHESIWMLTIAPTIWALHFLLCYITAAVWCSKYAGDSSSLHSVRIAIGVYTAVALSCIAVIGWIGFTRHRRGGSEIPHDQDLPEDRHRFLGFATLLLSALSAVATLFVASVALFIENCD
;
A
#
# COMPACT_ATOMS: atom_id res chain seq x y z
N MET A 1 4.72 36.03 -15.87
CA MET A 1 5.08 34.61 -15.63
C MET A 1 4.28 34.15 -14.42
N ASN A 2 3.08 33.60 -14.64
CA ASN A 2 2.16 33.25 -13.55
C ASN A 2 2.65 32.01 -12.81
N LYS A 3 2.76 32.16 -11.50
CA LYS A 3 3.21 31.16 -10.53
C LYS A 3 2.02 30.25 -10.22
N TYR A 4 1.69 29.32 -11.12
CA TYR A 4 0.71 28.28 -10.82
C TYR A 4 1.35 27.31 -9.81
N PRO A 5 0.84 27.17 -8.57
CA PRO A 5 1.33 26.16 -7.66
C PRO A 5 0.96 24.79 -8.24
N ILE A 6 1.97 24.09 -8.76
CA ILE A 6 1.82 22.74 -9.29
C ILE A 6 1.19 21.87 -8.19
N HIS A 7 0.09 21.19 -8.51
CA HIS A 7 -0.63 20.23 -7.67
C HIS A 7 0.23 18.99 -7.35
N HIS A 8 1.26 19.14 -6.51
CA HIS A 8 2.11 18.03 -6.09
C HIS A 8 1.38 17.02 -5.19
N GLU A 9 0.32 17.44 -4.49
CA GLU A 9 -0.40 16.60 -3.54
C GLU A 9 -1.06 15.37 -4.18
N SER A 10 -1.54 15.46 -5.43
CA SER A 10 -2.28 14.37 -6.06
C SER A 10 -1.39 13.23 -6.54
N ILE A 11 -0.20 13.55 -7.06
CA ILE A 11 0.80 12.54 -7.47
C ILE A 11 1.38 11.83 -6.25
N TRP A 12 1.62 12.59 -5.17
CA TRP A 12 2.16 12.03 -3.93
C TRP A 12 1.21 10.95 -3.39
N MET A 13 -0.09 11.25 -3.32
CA MET A 13 -1.13 10.31 -2.84
C MET A 13 -1.18 8.99 -3.61
N LEU A 14 -0.95 8.99 -4.93
CA LEU A 14 -0.88 7.77 -5.74
C LEU A 14 0.28 6.85 -5.34
N THR A 15 1.41 7.44 -4.96
CA THR A 15 2.66 6.69 -4.70
C THR A 15 2.79 6.19 -3.26
N ILE A 16 2.05 6.76 -2.30
CA ILE A 16 2.17 6.35 -0.89
C ILE A 16 1.72 4.89 -0.68
N ALA A 17 0.59 4.47 -1.25
CA ALA A 17 0.11 3.11 -1.03
C ALA A 17 1.07 2.02 -1.59
N PRO A 18 1.58 2.14 -2.84
CA PRO A 18 2.59 1.23 -3.35
C PRO A 18 3.92 1.28 -2.59
N THR A 19 4.34 2.45 -2.09
CA THR A 19 5.59 2.55 -1.30
C THR A 19 5.45 1.90 0.07
N ILE A 20 4.30 1.99 0.73
CA ILE A 20 4.02 1.23 1.97
C ILE A 20 4.10 -0.26 1.71
N TRP A 21 3.50 -0.74 0.62
CA TRP A 21 3.60 -2.16 0.23
C TRP A 21 5.05 -2.58 0.00
N ALA A 22 5.83 -1.79 -0.73
CA ALA A 22 7.24 -2.09 -1.01
C ALA A 22 8.09 -2.13 0.28
N LEU A 23 7.87 -1.20 1.21
CA LEU A 23 8.51 -1.18 2.51
C LEU A 23 8.11 -2.41 3.36
N HIS A 24 6.83 -2.78 3.35
CA HIS A 24 6.36 -3.98 4.02
C HIS A 24 7.05 -5.24 3.47
N PHE A 25 7.08 -5.39 2.14
CA PHE A 25 7.76 -6.50 1.49
C PHE A 25 9.24 -6.57 1.88
N LEU A 26 9.93 -5.43 1.82
CA LEU A 26 11.35 -5.33 2.17
C LEU A 26 11.61 -5.72 3.63
N LEU A 27 10.78 -5.24 4.58
CA LEU A 27 10.89 -5.58 5.99
C LEU A 27 10.67 -7.07 6.25
N CYS A 28 9.64 -7.66 5.63
CA CYS A 28 9.39 -9.10 5.72
C CYS A 28 10.56 -9.92 5.16
N TYR A 29 11.07 -9.52 3.99
CA TYR A 29 12.19 -10.19 3.34
C TYR A 29 13.48 -10.14 4.17
N ILE A 30 13.87 -8.94 4.61
CA ILE A 30 15.10 -8.76 5.43
C ILE A 30 14.97 -9.54 6.73
N THR A 31 13.81 -9.48 7.40
CA THR A 31 13.58 -10.21 8.65
C THR A 31 13.77 -11.70 8.42
N ALA A 32 13.15 -12.28 7.40
CA ALA A 32 13.30 -13.69 7.06
C ALA A 32 14.77 -14.05 6.73
N ALA A 33 15.44 -13.27 5.88
CA ALA A 33 16.82 -13.53 5.47
C ALA A 33 17.80 -13.48 6.66
N VAL A 34 17.68 -12.45 7.51
CA VAL A 34 18.53 -12.30 8.71
C VAL A 34 18.26 -13.44 9.69
N TRP A 35 16.99 -13.82 9.89
CA TRP A 35 16.65 -14.91 10.81
C TRP A 35 17.17 -16.27 10.32
N CYS A 36 16.95 -16.60 9.05
CA CYS A 36 17.46 -17.84 8.47
C CYS A 36 18.99 -17.91 8.55
N SER A 37 19.72 -16.81 8.32
CA SER A 37 21.19 -16.83 8.43
C SER A 37 21.73 -17.03 9.86
N LYS A 38 20.95 -16.67 10.89
CA LYS A 38 21.37 -16.73 12.30
C LYS A 38 20.88 -17.98 13.02
N TYR A 39 19.74 -18.53 12.62
CA TYR A 39 19.03 -19.57 13.38
C TYR A 39 18.66 -20.80 12.52
N ALA A 40 19.34 -21.04 11.40
CA ALA A 40 19.19 -22.25 10.58
C ALA A 40 19.36 -23.51 11.45
N GLY A 41 18.25 -24.18 11.77
CA GLY A 41 18.21 -25.43 12.55
C GLY A 41 17.29 -25.44 13.77
N ASP A 42 16.80 -24.29 14.26
CA ASP A 42 15.90 -24.24 15.41
C ASP A 42 14.46 -23.95 14.98
N SER A 43 13.64 -25.01 14.90
CA SER A 43 12.23 -24.94 14.48
C SER A 43 11.35 -24.09 15.42
N SER A 44 11.81 -23.84 16.64
CA SER A 44 11.14 -22.96 17.60
C SER A 44 11.23 -21.47 17.22
N SER A 45 12.18 -21.10 16.36
CA SER A 45 12.51 -19.70 16.05
C SER A 45 11.58 -19.05 15.00
N LEU A 46 10.92 -19.83 14.15
CA LEU A 46 10.08 -19.32 13.06
C LEU A 46 8.75 -18.74 13.53
N HIS A 47 8.25 -19.14 14.70
CA HIS A 47 7.05 -18.54 15.28
C HIS A 47 7.23 -17.04 15.52
N SER A 48 8.41 -16.61 15.96
CA SER A 48 8.74 -15.20 16.18
C SER A 48 8.74 -14.41 14.87
N VAL A 49 9.23 -15.00 13.77
CA VAL A 49 9.23 -14.38 12.44
C VAL A 49 7.80 -14.21 11.92
N ARG A 50 6.94 -15.23 12.09
CA ARG A 50 5.53 -15.16 11.68
C ARG A 50 4.77 -14.07 12.45
N ILE A 51 5.01 -13.93 13.76
CA ILE A 51 4.43 -12.84 14.56
C ILE A 51 4.91 -11.47 14.03
N ALA A 52 6.22 -11.31 13.79
CA ALA A 52 6.77 -10.06 13.28
C ALA A 52 6.16 -9.67 11.92
N ILE A 53 6.06 -10.62 10.98
CA ILE A 53 5.41 -10.42 9.69
C ILE A 53 3.94 -10.02 9.88
N GLY A 54 3.20 -10.72 10.76
CA GLY A 54 1.81 -10.39 11.07
C GLY A 54 1.63 -8.96 11.57
N VAL A 55 2.52 -8.49 12.46
CA VAL A 55 2.52 -7.09 12.93
C VAL A 55 2.78 -6.12 11.78
N TYR A 56 3.79 -6.38 10.94
CA TYR A 56 4.09 -5.53 9.78
C TYR A 56 2.91 -5.46 8.79
N THR A 57 2.24 -6.59 8.56
CA THR A 57 1.08 -6.67 7.66
C THR A 57 -0.09 -5.86 8.22
N ALA A 58 -0.39 -6.00 9.52
CA ALA A 58 -1.47 -5.25 10.17
C ALA A 58 -1.25 -3.73 10.08
N VAL A 59 -0.02 -3.28 10.32
CA VAL A 59 0.34 -1.85 10.20
C VAL A 59 0.22 -1.39 8.74
N ALA A 60 0.77 -2.15 7.79
CA ALA A 60 0.71 -1.80 6.37
C ALA A 60 -0.73 -1.71 5.84
N LEU A 61 -1.58 -2.70 6.17
CA LEU A 61 -2.99 -2.72 5.78
C LEU A 61 -3.76 -1.53 6.37
N SER A 62 -3.49 -1.20 7.64
CA SER A 62 -4.11 -0.03 8.28
C SER A 62 -3.78 1.27 7.54
N CYS A 63 -2.51 1.47 7.20
CA CYS A 63 -2.07 2.66 6.46
C CYS A 63 -2.67 2.70 5.04
N ILE A 64 -2.65 1.57 4.30
CA ILE A 64 -3.23 1.48 2.95
C ILE A 64 -4.75 1.71 2.98
N ALA A 65 -5.45 1.17 3.97
CA ALA A 65 -6.89 1.36 4.12
C ALA A 65 -7.25 2.83 4.37
N VAL A 66 -6.47 3.53 5.21
CA VAL A 66 -6.66 4.97 5.44
C VAL A 66 -6.47 5.77 4.14
N ILE A 67 -5.43 5.48 3.37
CA ILE A 67 -5.15 6.17 2.09
C ILE A 67 -6.27 5.91 1.07
N GLY A 68 -6.70 4.65 0.94
CA GLY A 68 -7.83 4.27 0.10
C GLY A 68 -9.12 4.97 0.53
N TRP A 69 -9.41 5.04 1.82
CA TRP A 69 -10.59 5.73 2.33
C TRP A 69 -10.58 7.24 2.02
N ILE A 70 -9.43 7.89 2.11
CA ILE A 70 -9.28 9.31 1.73
C ILE A 70 -9.53 9.50 0.22
N GLY A 71 -9.00 8.60 -0.62
CA GLY A 71 -9.29 8.60 -2.07
C GLY A 71 -10.79 8.42 -2.36
N PHE A 72 -11.46 7.54 -1.62
CA PHE A 72 -12.89 7.23 -1.79
C PHE A 72 -13.77 8.42 -1.43
N THR A 73 -13.50 9.04 -0.28
CA THR A 73 -14.26 10.19 0.21
C THR A 73 -14.08 11.42 -0.68
N ARG A 74 -12.90 11.62 -1.29
CA ARG A 74 -12.67 12.68 -2.29
C ARG A 74 -13.46 12.41 -3.58
N HIS A 75 -13.49 11.16 -4.05
CA HIS A 75 -14.25 10.78 -5.25
C HIS A 75 -15.78 10.92 -5.04
N ARG A 76 -16.29 10.53 -3.86
CA ARG A 76 -17.75 10.48 -3.58
C ARG A 76 -18.40 11.85 -3.33
N ARG A 77 -17.63 12.92 -3.11
CA ARG A 77 -18.15 14.28 -2.87
C ARG A 77 -18.49 15.08 -4.14
N GLY A 78 -18.14 14.59 -5.33
CA GLY A 78 -18.40 15.26 -6.62
C GLY A 78 -19.75 14.93 -7.26
N GLY A 79 -20.83 14.86 -6.47
CA GLY A 79 -22.17 14.49 -6.93
C GLY A 79 -23.00 15.70 -7.39
N SER A 80 -22.65 16.31 -8.51
CA SER A 80 -23.60 17.12 -9.28
C SER A 80 -23.24 17.02 -10.77
N GLU A 81 -24.22 16.63 -11.58
CA GLU A 81 -24.12 16.54 -13.03
C GLU A 81 -23.59 17.86 -13.62
N ILE A 82 -22.33 17.87 -14.07
CA ILE A 82 -21.79 18.95 -14.91
C ILE A 82 -21.47 18.32 -16.27
N PRO A 83 -21.95 18.90 -17.40
CA PRO A 83 -21.73 18.36 -18.74
C PRO A 83 -20.26 18.03 -19.03
N HIS A 84 -20.00 16.77 -19.40
CA HIS A 84 -18.69 16.13 -19.58
C HIS A 84 -17.87 16.60 -20.80
N ASP A 85 -17.95 17.88 -21.17
CA ASP A 85 -17.38 18.40 -22.42
C ASP A 85 -16.50 19.65 -22.22
N GLN A 86 -15.97 19.83 -21.00
CA GLN A 86 -15.06 20.94 -20.69
C GLN A 86 -13.77 20.40 -20.09
N ASP A 87 -12.62 20.83 -20.61
CA ASP A 87 -11.27 20.59 -20.07
C ASP A 87 -11.06 21.30 -18.72
N LEU A 88 -11.91 21.00 -17.72
CA LEU A 88 -11.83 21.59 -16.40
C LEU A 88 -10.86 20.79 -15.50
N PRO A 89 -10.00 21.44 -14.70
CA PRO A 89 -9.07 20.79 -13.77
C PRO A 89 -9.72 19.76 -12.83
N GLU A 90 -11.02 19.90 -12.58
CA GLU A 90 -11.83 19.06 -11.70
C GLU A 90 -11.96 17.61 -12.18
N ASP A 91 -12.10 17.36 -13.50
CA ASP A 91 -12.20 16.00 -14.04
C ASP A 91 -10.89 15.21 -13.86
N ARG A 92 -9.75 15.91 -13.92
CA ARG A 92 -8.42 15.31 -13.65
C ARG A 92 -8.31 14.83 -12.20
N HIS A 93 -8.86 15.57 -11.24
CA HIS A 93 -8.84 15.18 -9.83
C HIS A 93 -9.70 13.95 -9.55
N ARG A 94 -10.84 13.82 -10.24
CA ARG A 94 -11.72 12.66 -10.12
C ARG A 94 -11.05 11.38 -10.62
N PHE A 95 -10.34 11.46 -11.75
CA PHE A 95 -9.53 10.36 -12.27
C PHE A 95 -8.39 9.97 -11.32
N LEU A 96 -7.63 10.95 -10.80
CA LEU A 96 -6.53 10.68 -9.86
C LEU A 96 -7.03 10.07 -8.54
N GLY A 97 -8.21 10.48 -8.07
CA GLY A 97 -8.87 9.86 -6.91
C GLY A 97 -9.23 8.39 -7.15
N PHE A 98 -9.79 8.07 -8.32
CA PHE A 98 -10.12 6.69 -8.71
C PHE A 98 -8.86 5.83 -8.90
N ALA A 99 -7.82 6.36 -9.55
CA ALA A 99 -6.54 5.68 -9.68
C ALA A 99 -5.94 5.38 -8.29
N THR A 100 -5.97 6.34 -7.36
CA THR A 100 -5.50 6.12 -5.97
C THR A 100 -6.24 4.99 -5.28
N LEU A 101 -7.55 4.85 -5.50
CA LEU A 101 -8.34 3.73 -4.99
C LEU A 101 -7.90 2.39 -5.53
N LEU A 102 -7.76 2.30 -6.86
CA LEU A 102 -7.31 1.07 -7.52
C LEU A 102 -5.91 0.68 -7.07
N LEU A 103 -4.97 1.64 -7.00
CA LEU A 103 -3.61 1.40 -6.52
C LEU A 103 -3.60 0.98 -5.03
N SER A 104 -4.46 1.57 -4.20
CA SER A 104 -4.58 1.18 -2.79
C SER A 104 -5.13 -0.24 -2.64
N ALA A 105 -6.17 -0.60 -3.41
CA ALA A 105 -6.73 -1.95 -3.43
C ALA A 105 -5.68 -2.98 -3.90
N LEU A 106 -4.97 -2.67 -5.00
CA LEU A 106 -3.89 -3.50 -5.51
C LEU A 106 -2.77 -3.69 -4.46
N SER A 107 -2.37 -2.60 -3.79
CA SER A 107 -1.34 -2.64 -2.74
C SER A 107 -1.78 -3.47 -1.54
N ALA A 108 -3.05 -3.41 -1.15
CA ALA A 108 -3.60 -4.25 -0.09
C ALA A 108 -3.58 -5.74 -0.46
N VAL A 109 -4.01 -6.10 -1.68
CA VAL A 109 -3.96 -7.48 -2.19
C VAL A 109 -2.52 -7.98 -2.23
N ALA A 110 -1.58 -7.16 -2.72
CA ALA A 110 -0.18 -7.51 -2.77
C ALA A 110 0.43 -7.69 -1.36
N THR A 111 0.02 -6.87 -0.38
CA THR A 111 0.45 -7.00 1.04
C THR A 111 -0.07 -8.31 1.64
N LEU A 112 -1.34 -8.66 1.39
CA LEU A 112 -1.91 -9.93 1.84
C LEU A 112 -1.17 -11.11 1.20
N PHE A 113 -0.90 -11.05 -0.10
CA PHE A 113 -0.15 -12.10 -0.79
C PHE A 113 1.24 -12.32 -0.18
N VAL A 114 1.98 -11.24 0.12
CA VAL A 114 3.28 -11.32 0.80
C VAL A 114 3.14 -11.95 2.17
N ALA A 115 2.12 -11.59 2.94
CA ALA A 115 1.86 -12.18 4.25
C ALA A 115 1.55 -13.69 4.16
N SER A 116 0.82 -14.12 3.12
CA SER A 116 0.52 -15.55 2.86
C SER A 116 1.78 -16.39 2.72
N VAL A 117 2.85 -15.84 2.13
CA VAL A 117 4.11 -16.56 1.92
C VAL A 117 4.71 -17.03 3.26
N ALA A 118 4.52 -16.26 4.33
CA ALA A 118 4.99 -16.63 5.67
C ALA A 118 4.30 -17.89 6.25
N LEU A 119 3.13 -18.26 5.72
CA LEU A 119 2.44 -19.50 6.08
C LEU A 119 3.03 -20.72 5.38
N PHE A 120 3.56 -20.53 4.16
CA PHE A 120 4.17 -21.61 3.37
C PHE A 120 5.64 -21.86 3.71
N ILE A 121 6.33 -20.86 4.27
CA ILE A 121 7.71 -21.03 4.76
C ILE A 121 7.66 -21.76 6.10
N GLU A 122 8.05 -23.04 6.08
CA GLU A 122 8.09 -23.90 7.26
C GLU A 122 9.50 -24.05 7.84
N ASN A 123 10.54 -23.98 7.01
CA ASN A 123 11.94 -24.22 7.41
C ASN A 123 12.90 -23.23 6.70
N CYS A 124 14.07 -22.99 7.31
CA CYS A 124 15.20 -22.30 6.70
C CYS A 124 16.29 -23.34 6.39
N ASP A 125 16.09 -24.15 5.37
CA ASP A 125 17.05 -25.15 4.85
C ASP A 125 17.14 -25.00 3.32
#